data_AF-Q60BI3-F1
#
_entry.id   AF-Q60BI3-F1
#
_cell.length_a   1.000
_cell.length_b   1.000
_cell.length_c   1.000
_cell.angle_alpha   90.00
_cell.angle_beta   90.00
_cell.angle_gamma   90.00
#
_symmetry.space_group_name_H-M   'P 1'
#
loop_
_entity.id
_entity.type
_entity.pdbx_description
1 polymer ?
#
loop_
_entity_poly.entity_id
_entity_poly.type
_entity_poly.pdbx_seq_one_letter_code
_entity_poly.pdbx_strand_id
1 'polypeptide(L)'
;MSRILIVLFWLALMPLPAAVGDEAADIAKVEAATCAGATVGQRLQEEIQSHSRRDLGWRVFVEDDHRDLERSLRISKAMEARYRWRIDAAGKIEPVSDAARQLCAPR
;
A
#
# COMPACT_ATOMS: atom_id res chain seq x y z
N MET A 1 -35.17 24.70 49.93
CA MET A 1 -33.86 25.14 49.43
C MET A 1 -33.33 24.04 48.52
N SER A 2 -33.42 24.23 47.21
CA SER A 2 -33.11 23.19 46.21
C SER A 2 -31.89 23.62 45.41
N ARG A 3 -30.83 22.80 45.39
CA ARG A 3 -29.66 23.00 44.55
C ARG A 3 -29.46 21.73 43.72
N ILE A 4 -29.91 21.80 42.48
CA ILE A 4 -29.67 20.80 41.44
C ILE A 4 -28.22 20.98 40.99
N LEU A 5 -27.40 19.97 41.24
CA LEU A 5 -26.02 19.89 40.74
C LEU A 5 -26.06 19.16 39.40
N ILE A 6 -25.97 19.92 38.30
CA ILE A 6 -25.79 19.38 36.95
C ILE A 6 -24.32 19.01 36.81
N VAL A 7 -24.00 17.72 36.89
CA VAL A 7 -22.68 17.20 36.54
C VAL A 7 -22.67 17.02 35.02
N LEU A 8 -22.08 18.00 34.33
CA LEU A 8 -21.81 17.94 32.89
C LEU A 8 -20.75 16.86 32.63
N PHE A 9 -21.23 15.67 32.25
CA PHE A 9 -20.41 14.56 31.80
C PHE A 9 -19.86 14.90 30.42
N TRP A 10 -18.67 15.50 30.38
CA TRP A 10 -17.90 15.67 29.15
C TRP A 10 -17.44 14.29 28.69
N LEU A 11 -18.22 13.68 27.78
CA LEU A 11 -17.75 12.55 26.97
C LEU A 11 -16.64 13.08 26.06
N ALA A 12 -15.40 12.86 26.48
CA ALA A 12 -14.24 13.02 25.64
C ALA A 12 -14.42 12.13 24.40
N LEU A 13 -14.63 12.76 23.26
CA LEU A 13 -14.60 12.12 21.95
C LEU A 13 -13.14 11.73 21.68
N MET A 14 -12.70 10.58 22.21
CA MET A 14 -11.40 10.04 21.88
C MET A 14 -11.42 9.56 20.43
N PRO A 15 -10.47 9.98 19.57
CA PRO A 15 -10.37 9.44 18.24
C PRO A 15 -10.06 7.95 18.35
N LEU A 16 -10.90 7.11 17.72
CA LEU A 16 -10.59 5.70 17.53
C LEU A 16 -9.27 5.61 16.76
N PRO A 17 -8.31 4.78 17.18
CA PRO A 17 -7.17 4.48 16.34
C PRO A 17 -7.72 3.87 15.04
N ALA A 18 -7.46 4.54 13.91
CA ALA A 18 -7.66 3.96 12.59
C ALA A 18 -6.94 2.60 12.58
N ALA A 19 -7.60 1.57 12.06
CA ALA A 19 -7.05 0.23 12.01
C ALA A 19 -5.71 0.26 11.24
N VAL A 20 -4.61 0.28 11.98
CA VAL A 20 -3.27 0.10 11.41
C VAL A 20 -3.20 -1.37 11.01
N GLY A 21 -3.61 -1.66 9.78
CA GLY A 21 -3.38 -2.97 9.19
C GLY A 21 -1.88 -3.26 9.17
N ASP A 22 -1.52 -4.53 9.28
CA ASP A 22 -0.12 -4.95 9.25
C ASP A 22 0.47 -4.70 7.85
N GLU A 23 1.22 -3.59 7.72
CA GLU A 23 1.86 -3.16 6.47
C GLU A 23 2.71 -4.28 5.86
N ALA A 24 3.43 -5.04 6.69
CA ALA A 24 4.26 -6.15 6.22
C ALA A 24 3.39 -7.28 5.64
N ALA A 25 2.24 -7.56 6.25
CA ALA A 25 1.30 -8.55 5.72
C ALA A 25 0.71 -8.11 4.37
N ASP A 26 0.40 -6.84 4.19
CA ASP A 26 -0.14 -6.35 2.91
C ASP A 26 0.93 -6.30 1.81
N ILE A 27 2.17 -5.94 2.16
CA ILE A 27 3.31 -6.05 1.24
C ILE A 27 3.46 -7.50 0.79
N ALA A 28 3.45 -8.46 1.73
CA ALA A 28 3.56 -9.88 1.41
C ALA A 28 2.40 -10.37 0.51
N LYS A 29 1.17 -9.87 0.72
CA LYS A 29 0.03 -10.16 -0.16
C LYS A 29 0.26 -9.64 -1.58
N VAL A 30 0.74 -8.40 -1.73
CA VAL A 30 1.05 -7.83 -3.05
C VAL A 30 2.16 -8.62 -3.72
N GLU A 31 3.25 -8.91 -3.02
CA GLU A 31 4.39 -9.68 -3.56
C GLU A 31 3.99 -11.09 -4.02
N ALA A 32 3.02 -11.71 -3.35
CA ALA A 32 2.49 -13.02 -3.70
C ALA A 32 1.43 -12.98 -4.82
N ALA A 33 0.90 -11.81 -5.19
CA ALA A 33 -0.15 -11.68 -6.19
C ALA A 33 0.33 -12.15 -7.58
N THR A 34 -0.57 -12.79 -8.34
CA THR A 34 -0.26 -13.27 -9.70
C THR A 34 -0.03 -12.11 -10.67
N CYS A 35 1.01 -12.24 -11.50
CA CYS A 35 1.50 -11.22 -12.42
C CYS A 35 2.12 -11.90 -13.66
N ALA A 36 1.32 -12.08 -14.72
CA ALA A 36 1.72 -12.72 -15.99
C ALA A 36 2.50 -14.05 -15.83
N GLY A 37 1.89 -15.05 -15.20
CA GLY A 37 2.49 -16.38 -15.01
C GLY A 37 3.57 -16.47 -13.93
N ALA A 38 3.88 -15.37 -13.25
CA ALA A 38 4.77 -15.28 -12.09
C ALA A 38 4.06 -14.53 -10.95
N THR A 39 4.76 -14.24 -9.86
CA THR A 39 4.27 -13.31 -8.82
C THR A 39 4.79 -11.89 -9.06
N VAL A 40 4.12 -10.89 -8.47
CA VAL A 40 4.60 -9.49 -8.48
C VAL A 40 6.01 -9.40 -7.91
N GLY A 41 6.29 -10.07 -6.79
CA GLY A 41 7.62 -10.08 -6.17
C GLY A 41 8.69 -10.63 -7.11
N GLN A 42 8.41 -11.71 -7.83
CA GLN A 42 9.32 -12.26 -8.84
C GLN A 42 9.56 -11.27 -9.99
N ARG A 43 8.52 -10.63 -10.52
CA ARG A 43 8.66 -9.64 -11.60
C ARG A 43 9.41 -8.39 -11.17
N LEU A 44 9.16 -7.89 -9.96
CA LEU A 44 9.93 -6.78 -9.37
C LEU A 44 11.40 -7.16 -9.22
N GLN A 45 11.68 -8.37 -8.73
CA GLN A 45 13.05 -8.85 -8.58
C GLN A 45 13.77 -8.96 -9.93
N GLU A 46 13.09 -9.49 -10.95
CA GLU A 46 13.60 -9.52 -12.32
C GLU A 46 13.93 -8.11 -12.83
N GLU A 47 13.01 -7.15 -12.66
CA GLU A 47 13.18 -5.75 -13.08
C GLU A 47 14.35 -5.06 -12.36
N ILE A 48 14.54 -5.36 -11.07
CA ILE A 48 15.67 -4.86 -10.27
C ILE A 48 16.99 -5.41 -10.82
N GLN A 49 17.06 -6.72 -11.05
CA GLN A 49 18.30 -7.40 -11.45
C GLN A 49 18.66 -7.11 -12.90
N SER A 50 17.73 -7.23 -13.84
CA SER A 50 17.96 -7.07 -15.29
C SER A 50 18.44 -5.67 -15.64
N HIS A 51 17.97 -4.65 -14.92
CA HIS A 51 18.29 -3.26 -15.16
C HIS A 51 19.19 -2.64 -14.09
N SER A 52 19.71 -3.47 -13.16
CA SER A 52 20.56 -3.03 -12.03
C SER A 52 19.97 -1.81 -11.29
N ARG A 53 18.64 -1.81 -11.09
CA ARG A 53 17.94 -0.70 -10.44
C ARG A 53 18.25 -0.71 -8.96
N ARG A 54 18.40 0.49 -8.37
CA ARG A 54 18.44 0.60 -6.90
C ARG A 54 17.01 0.57 -6.38
N ASP A 55 16.76 -0.35 -5.47
CA ASP A 55 15.50 -0.41 -4.74
C ASP A 55 15.44 0.70 -3.67
N LEU A 56 14.32 1.41 -3.62
CA LEU A 56 14.05 2.48 -2.65
C LEU A 56 13.02 2.06 -1.58
N GLY A 57 12.52 0.84 -1.64
CA GLY A 57 11.61 0.27 -0.65
C GLY A 57 10.12 0.44 -0.99
N TRP A 58 9.31 -0.08 -0.07
CA TRP A 58 7.85 0.01 -0.08
C TRP A 58 7.37 1.30 0.61
N ARG A 59 6.26 1.84 0.12
CA ARG A 59 5.47 2.90 0.77
C ARG A 59 4.01 2.46 0.78
N VAL A 60 3.34 2.64 1.92
CA VAL A 60 1.94 2.31 2.08
C VAL A 60 1.16 3.60 2.29
N PHE A 61 0.06 3.74 1.55
CA PHE A 61 -0.90 4.83 1.67
C PHE A 61 -2.22 4.22 2.10
N VAL A 62 -2.75 4.68 3.23
CA VAL A 62 -4.00 4.18 3.81
C VAL A 62 -5.09 5.19 3.56
N GLU A 63 -6.18 4.74 2.94
CA GLU A 63 -7.38 5.51 2.66
C GLU A 63 -8.59 4.80 3.29
N ASP A 64 -9.75 5.46 3.33
CA ASP A 64 -10.92 4.98 4.07
C ASP A 64 -11.43 3.59 3.61
N ASP A 65 -11.35 3.29 2.32
CA ASP A 65 -11.90 2.08 1.69
C ASP A 65 -10.85 1.19 1.01
N HIS A 66 -9.58 1.60 1.01
CA HIS A 66 -8.50 0.88 0.37
C HIS A 66 -7.12 1.23 0.93
N ARG A 67 -6.14 0.42 0.56
CA ARG A 67 -4.72 0.68 0.83
C ARG A 67 -3.93 0.58 -0.46
N ASP A 68 -3.16 1.61 -0.76
CA ASP A 68 -2.27 1.64 -1.90
C ASP A 68 -0.84 1.30 -1.43
N LEU A 69 -0.21 0.31 -2.06
CA LEU A 69 1.17 -0.10 -1.82
C LEU A 69 2.02 0.25 -3.02
N GLU A 70 3.10 0.99 -2.81
CA GLU A 70 3.99 1.45 -3.85
C GLU A 70 5.42 0.95 -3.65
N ARG A 71 5.97 0.23 -4.63
CA ARG A 71 7.40 -0.07 -4.73
C ARG A 71 8.07 0.97 -5.62
N SER A 72 9.15 1.57 -5.12
CA SER A 72 9.90 2.60 -5.85
C SER A 72 11.27 2.09 -6.26
N LEU A 73 11.59 2.15 -7.56
CA LEU A 73 12.90 1.77 -8.10
C LEU A 73 13.58 2.98 -8.72
N ARG A 74 14.84 3.22 -8.40
CA ARG A 74 15.62 4.29 -9.02
C ARG A 74 16.14 3.85 -10.38
N ILE A 75 15.70 4.55 -11.42
CA ILE A 75 16.16 4.36 -12.80
C ILE A 75 17.43 5.17 -13.05
N SER A 76 17.46 6.42 -12.59
CA SER A 76 18.60 7.33 -12.69
C SER A 76 18.61 8.31 -11.50
N LYS A 77 19.60 9.21 -11.42
CA LYS A 77 19.66 10.21 -10.35
C LYS A 77 18.41 11.12 -10.31
N ALA A 78 17.78 11.36 -11.46
CA ALA A 78 16.63 12.24 -11.60
C ALA A 78 15.31 11.50 -11.84
N MET A 79 15.31 10.16 -11.91
CA MET A 79 14.13 9.40 -12.31
C MET A 79 13.91 8.13 -11.48
N GLU A 80 12.65 7.93 -11.08
CA GLU A 80 12.19 6.78 -10.32
C GLU A 80 10.98 6.16 -11.01
N ALA A 81 10.95 4.83 -11.10
CA ALA A 81 9.74 4.09 -11.43
C ALA A 81 8.95 3.82 -10.15
N ARG A 82 7.63 4.02 -10.22
CA ARG A 82 6.71 3.80 -9.11
C ARG A 82 5.66 2.77 -9.52
N TYR A 83 5.77 1.59 -8.94
CA TYR A 83 4.84 0.49 -9.16
C TYR A 83 3.83 0.51 -8.01
N ARG A 84 2.56 0.76 -8.31
CA ARG A 84 1.53 0.91 -7.28
C ARG A 84 0.40 -0.09 -7.49
N TRP A 85 0.04 -0.77 -6.41
CA TRP A 85 -1.10 -1.67 -6.32
C TRP A 85 -2.07 -1.17 -5.26
N ARG A 86 -3.35 -1.44 -5.47
CA ARG A 86 -4.41 -1.20 -4.52
C ARG A 86 -4.89 -2.51 -3.94
N ILE A 87 -5.07 -2.55 -2.63
CA ILE A 87 -5.85 -3.57 -1.93
C ILE A 87 -7.16 -2.91 -1.50
N ASP A 88 -8.27 -3.32 -2.09
CA ASP A 88 -9.59 -2.82 -1.71
C ASP A 88 -10.10 -3.46 -0.40
N ALA A 89 -11.24 -3.00 0.11
CA ALA A 89 -11.88 -3.55 1.30
C ALA A 89 -12.24 -5.05 1.20
N ALA A 90 -12.38 -5.60 -0.02
CA ALA A 90 -12.62 -7.03 -0.26
C ALA A 90 -11.31 -7.84 -0.32
N GLY A 91 -10.15 -7.18 -0.21
CA GLY A 91 -8.84 -7.80 -0.32
C GLY A 91 -8.40 -8.05 -1.76
N LYS A 92 -9.12 -7.52 -2.77
CA LYS A 92 -8.73 -7.62 -4.17
C LYS A 92 -7.52 -6.75 -4.43
N ILE A 93 -6.55 -7.29 -5.17
CA ILE A 93 -5.30 -6.60 -5.51
C ILE A 93 -5.36 -6.16 -6.98
N GLU A 94 -5.18 -4.88 -7.24
CA GLU A 94 -5.20 -4.32 -8.60
C GLU A 94 -4.02 -3.39 -8.86
N PRO A 95 -3.36 -3.46 -10.03
CA PRO A 95 -2.34 -2.50 -10.42
C PRO A 95 -2.98 -1.16 -10.81
N VAL A 96 -2.62 -0.09 -10.10
CA VAL A 96 -3.19 1.26 -10.33
C VAL A 96 -2.26 2.20 -11.08
N SER A 97 -0.93 1.99 -11.02
CA SER A 97 0.01 2.74 -11.86
C SER A 97 0.25 2.05 -13.22
N ASP A 98 0.57 2.85 -14.25
CA ASP A 98 0.92 2.31 -15.57
C ASP A 98 2.12 1.36 -15.51
N ALA A 99 3.13 1.70 -14.69
CA ALA A 99 4.29 0.84 -14.49
C ALA A 99 3.90 -0.51 -13.89
N ALA A 100 2.99 -0.56 -12.90
CA ALA A 100 2.50 -1.81 -12.32
C ALA A 100 1.67 -2.63 -13.33
N ARG A 101 0.83 -1.97 -14.15
CA ARG A 101 0.10 -2.64 -15.23
C ARG A 101 1.04 -3.26 -16.26
N GLN A 102 2.05 -2.51 -16.69
CA GLN A 102 3.05 -2.96 -17.66
C GLN A 102 3.93 -4.08 -17.10
N LEU A 103 4.29 -4.02 -15.81
CA LEU A 103 5.04 -5.08 -15.15
C LEU A 103 4.34 -6.44 -15.24
N CYS A 104 3.01 -6.44 -15.15
CA CYS A 104 2.18 -7.64 -15.22
C CYS A 104 1.54 -7.89 -16.60
N ALA A 105 1.93 -7.16 -17.64
CA ALA A 105 1.44 -7.41 -18.99
C ALA A 105 2.14 -8.65 -19.59
N PRO A 106 1.43 -9.46 -20.41
CA PRO A 106 2.08 -10.52 -21.18
C PRO A 106 3.10 -9.88 -22.14
N ARG A 107 4.33 -10.41 -22.15
CA ARG A 107 5.42 -9.99 -23.05
C ARG A 107 5.44 -10.82 -24.32
#